data_AF-A0A252CGF0-F1
#
_entry.id   AF-A0A252CGF0-F1
#
_cell.length_a   1.000
_cell.length_b   1.000
_cell.length_c   1.000
_cell.angle_alpha   90.00
_cell.angle_beta   90.00
_cell.angle_gamma   90.00
#
_symmetry.space_group_name_H-M   'P 1'
#
loop_
_entity.id
_entity.type
_entity.pdbx_description
1 polymer ?
#
loop_
_entity_poly.entity_id
_entity_poly.type
_entity_poly.pdbx_seq_one_letter_code
_entity_poly.pdbx_strand_id
1 'polypeptide(L)'
;MEKQHYDYAIGLETPYWIQEIRLRGKVYWTFQTPLSVPFLGVTALSAVAVFLFIHPLLPVLRYVPFVPVALCTILPWFIGKSYVEKEPDGKKMHYYIYGVFRFIKNFGFDKRCIYAVERREEVQENIVFEKVML
;
A
#
# COMPACT_ATOMS: atom_id res chain seq x y z
N MET A 1 -25.23 1.05 -13.72
CA MET A 1 -24.37 0.47 -12.67
C MET A 1 -23.11 -0.03 -13.33
N GLU A 2 -21.98 0.62 -13.07
CA GLU A 2 -20.67 0.25 -13.61
C GLU A 2 -20.25 -1.11 -13.03
N LYS A 3 -19.99 -2.11 -13.88
CA LYS A 3 -19.56 -3.44 -13.44
C LYS A 3 -18.07 -3.35 -13.08
N GLN A 4 -17.76 -3.35 -11.78
CA GLN A 4 -16.38 -3.47 -11.33
C GLN A 4 -15.84 -4.85 -11.76
N HIS A 5 -14.86 -4.85 -12.66
CA HIS A 5 -14.14 -6.05 -13.09
C HIS A 5 -13.03 -6.35 -12.08
N TYR A 6 -13.31 -7.28 -11.18
CA TYR A 6 -12.32 -7.81 -10.27
C TYR A 6 -11.50 -8.91 -10.95
N ASP A 7 -10.19 -8.86 -10.77
CA ASP A 7 -9.24 -9.83 -11.33
C ASP A 7 -9.16 -11.07 -10.40
N TYR A 8 -10.07 -12.02 -10.61
CA TYR A 8 -10.15 -13.27 -9.83
C TYR A 8 -9.11 -14.33 -10.24
N ALA A 9 -8.20 -14.02 -11.18
CA ALA A 9 -7.16 -14.96 -11.60
C ALA A 9 -6.12 -15.22 -10.51
N ILE A 10 -6.07 -14.35 -9.49
CA ILE A 10 -5.20 -14.47 -8.33
C ILE A 10 -6.04 -15.13 -7.23
N GLY A 11 -5.68 -16.36 -6.85
CA GLY A 11 -6.39 -17.10 -5.81
C GLY A 11 -6.46 -16.28 -4.52
N LEU A 12 -7.67 -16.13 -3.97
CA LEU A 12 -7.80 -15.61 -2.61
C LEU A 12 -6.99 -16.50 -1.68
N GLU A 13 -5.93 -15.97 -1.07
CA GLU A 13 -5.28 -16.64 0.04
C GLU A 13 -6.32 -16.74 1.15
N THR A 14 -6.95 -17.90 1.28
CA THR A 14 -7.93 -18.11 2.34
C THR A 14 -7.15 -18.13 3.65
N PRO A 15 -7.67 -17.56 4.75
CA PRO A 15 -6.93 -17.46 6.00
C PRO A 15 -6.83 -18.83 6.67
N TYR A 16 -5.89 -19.66 6.24
CA TYR A 16 -5.83 -21.06 6.68
C TYR A 16 -5.20 -21.26 8.08
N TRP A 17 -4.75 -20.20 8.75
CA TRP A 17 -4.05 -20.36 10.03
C TRP A 17 -4.25 -19.19 11.01
N ILE A 18 -5.48 -19.06 11.52
CA ILE A 18 -5.76 -18.19 12.67
C ILE A 18 -5.19 -18.88 13.91
N GLN A 19 -4.19 -18.28 14.56
CA GLN A 19 -3.65 -18.77 15.82
C GLN A 19 -4.42 -18.14 16.98
N GLU A 20 -5.10 -18.95 17.79
CA GLU A 20 -5.86 -18.46 18.93
C GLU A 20 -5.12 -18.71 20.25
N ILE A 21 -4.97 -17.69 21.09
CA ILE A 21 -4.63 -17.87 22.50
C ILE A 21 -5.93 -18.16 23.24
N ARG A 22 -6.14 -19.45 23.55
CA ARG A 22 -7.29 -19.92 24.31
C ARG A 22 -6.88 -20.31 25.73
N LEU A 23 -7.53 -19.74 26.74
CA LEU A 23 -7.34 -20.10 28.14
C LEU A 23 -8.68 -20.50 28.76
N ARG A 24 -8.75 -21.68 29.39
CA ARG A 24 -9.97 -22.19 30.06
C ARG A 24 -11.23 -22.11 29.18
N GLY A 25 -11.09 -22.40 27.88
CA GLY A 25 -12.20 -22.37 26.92
C GLY A 25 -12.58 -20.98 26.39
N LYS A 26 -12.04 -19.88 26.92
CA LYS A 26 -12.21 -18.52 26.37
C LYS A 26 -11.05 -18.14 25.47
N VAL A 27 -11.37 -17.55 24.31
CA VAL A 27 -10.40 -16.99 23.38
C VAL A 27 -10.09 -15.56 23.81
N TYR A 28 -8.85 -15.29 24.20
CA TYR A 28 -8.40 -13.96 24.64
C TYR A 28 -7.81 -13.15 23.49
N TRP A 29 -7.21 -13.84 22.53
CA TRP A 29 -6.52 -13.22 21.43
C TRP A 29 -6.51 -14.15 20.24
N THR A 30 -6.72 -13.62 19.04
CA THR A 30 -6.59 -14.36 17.79
C THR A 30 -5.58 -13.64 16.92
N PHE A 31 -4.45 -14.26 16.65
CA PHE A 31 -3.57 -13.83 15.57
C PHE A 31 -4.15 -14.35 14.26
N GLN A 32 -4.70 -13.44 13.46
CA GLN A 32 -5.12 -13.80 12.11
C GLN A 32 -3.92 -14.07 11.20
N THR A 33 -2.74 -13.59 11.57
CA THR A 33 -1.48 -13.78 10.85
C THR A 33 -0.50 -14.65 11.65
N PRO A 34 0.01 -15.78 11.11
CA PRO A 34 1.19 -16.42 11.68
C PRO A 34 2.38 -15.45 11.62
N LEU A 35 3.36 -15.60 12.51
CA LEU A 35 4.67 -14.93 12.44
C LEU A 35 5.36 -15.28 11.11
N SER A 36 4.96 -14.61 10.04
CA SER A 36 5.43 -14.87 8.69
C SER A 36 6.72 -14.08 8.44
N VAL A 37 7.58 -14.61 7.57
CA VAL A 37 8.84 -13.94 7.19
C VAL A 37 8.59 -12.51 6.67
N PRO A 38 7.55 -12.24 5.84
CA PRO A 38 7.25 -10.88 5.42
C PRO A 38 6.83 -9.96 6.57
N PHE A 39 6.05 -10.47 7.54
CA PHE A 39 5.68 -9.71 8.73
C PHE A 39 6.92 -9.27 9.50
N LEU A 40 7.84 -10.20 9.78
CA LEU A 40 9.07 -9.92 10.52
C LEU A 40 9.96 -8.93 9.76
N GLY A 41 10.15 -9.14 8.46
CA GLY A 41 10.97 -8.27 7.63
C GLY A 41 10.46 -6.82 7.59
N VAL A 42 9.16 -6.63 7.34
CA VAL A 42 8.55 -5.30 7.26
C VAL A 42 8.48 -4.62 8.63
N THR A 43 8.19 -5.38 9.69
CA THR A 43 8.21 -4.85 11.07
C THR A 43 9.63 -4.40 11.46
N ALA A 44 10.66 -5.20 11.17
CA ALA A 44 12.04 -4.82 11.46
C ALA A 44 12.50 -3.59 10.65
N LEU A 45 12.20 -3.57 9.35
CA LEU A 45 12.53 -2.44 8.47
C LEU A 45 11.85 -1.15 8.94
N SER A 46 10.55 -1.23 9.26
CA SER A 46 9.80 -0.07 9.75
C SER A 46 10.28 0.39 11.13
N ALA A 47 10.70 -0.51 12.02
CA ALA A 47 11.31 -0.15 13.29
C ALA A 47 12.61 0.65 13.11
N VAL A 48 13.49 0.22 12.20
CA VAL A 48 14.70 0.96 11.85
C VAL A 48 14.37 2.33 11.27
N ALA A 49 13.40 2.41 10.35
CA ALA A 49 12.99 3.68 9.75
C ALA A 49 12.41 4.67 10.78
N VAL A 50 11.53 4.20 11.67
CA VAL A 50 10.95 5.00 12.76
C VAL A 50 12.04 5.46 13.72
N PHE A 51 12.99 4.59 14.07
CA PHE A 51 14.12 4.96 14.93
C PHE A 51 14.98 6.07 14.30
N LEU A 52 15.33 5.95 13.02
CA LEU A 52 16.10 6.97 12.30
C LEU A 52 15.38 8.32 12.27
N PHE A 53 14.05 8.31 12.15
CA PHE A 53 13.23 9.52 12.17
C PHE A 53 13.17 10.18 13.56
N ILE A 54 13.09 9.38 14.63
CA ILE A 54 13.02 9.86 16.01
C ILE A 54 14.39 10.27 16.54
N HIS A 55 15.48 9.64 16.09
CA HIS A 55 16.84 9.88 16.54
C HIS A 55 17.21 11.38 16.68
N PRO A 56 16.99 12.25 15.67
CA PRO A 56 17.29 13.69 15.80
C PRO A 56 16.39 14.42 16.81
N LEU A 57 15.21 13.88 17.13
CA LEU A 57 14.25 14.46 18.06
C LEU A 57 14.47 13.99 19.52
N LEU A 58 15.32 12.98 19.75
CA LEU A 58 15.61 12.45 21.08
C LEU A 58 16.04 13.51 22.12
N PRO A 59 16.83 14.55 21.79
CA PRO A 59 17.17 15.60 22.76
C PRO A 59 15.94 16.32 23.32
N VAL A 60 14.90 16.49 22.50
CA VAL A 60 13.63 17.12 22.87
C VAL A 60 12.74 16.14 23.62
N LEU A 61 12.68 14.87 23.18
CA LEU A 61 11.86 13.83 23.81
C LEU A 61 12.46 13.27 25.12
N ARG A 62 13.62 13.76 25.57
CA ARG A 62 14.24 13.36 26.84
C ARG A 62 13.32 13.53 28.05
N TYR A 63 12.48 14.56 28.04
CA TYR A 63 11.54 14.85 29.13
C TYR A 63 10.36 13.87 29.20
N VAL A 64 10.11 13.11 28.12
CA VAL A 64 9.02 12.13 28.07
C VAL A 64 9.52 10.83 27.39
N PRO A 65 10.32 10.01 28.09
CA PRO A 65 11.01 8.85 27.50
C PRO A 65 10.06 7.71 27.08
N PHE A 66 8.83 7.68 27.61
CA PHE A 66 7.82 6.70 27.21
C PHE A 66 7.35 6.90 25.76
N VAL A 67 7.29 8.15 25.28
CA VAL A 67 6.81 8.48 23.92
C VAL A 67 7.66 7.84 22.83
N PRO A 68 9.00 8.01 22.78
CA PRO A 68 9.81 7.41 21.72
C PRO A 68 9.78 5.88 21.78
N VAL A 69 9.73 5.28 22.98
CA VAL A 69 9.62 3.82 23.15
C VAL A 69 8.28 3.29 22.60
N ALA A 70 7.17 3.96 22.95
CA ALA A 70 5.86 3.61 22.44
C ALA A 70 5.78 3.77 20.92
N LEU A 71 6.37 4.84 20.36
CA LEU A 71 6.38 5.07 18.92
C LEU A 71 7.17 3.98 18.18
N CYS A 72 8.38 3.66 18.66
CA CYS A 72 9.24 2.63 18.06
C CYS A 72 8.68 1.20 18.16
N THR A 73 7.67 0.95 18.99
CA THR A 73 7.09 -0.39 19.18
C THR A 73 5.73 -0.51 18.53
N ILE A 74 4.85 0.46 18.74
CA ILE A 74 3.46 0.43 18.25
C ILE A 74 3.40 0.68 16.74
N LEU A 75 4.15 1.65 16.21
CA LEU A 75 4.12 1.95 14.77
C LEU A 75 4.62 0.78 13.93
N PRO A 76 5.81 0.19 14.19
CA PRO A 76 6.30 -0.90 13.35
C PRO A 76 5.40 -2.13 13.40
N TRP A 77 4.87 -2.45 14.59
CA TRP A 77 3.88 -3.52 14.75
C TRP A 77 2.63 -3.27 13.89
N PHE A 78 2.07 -2.07 13.95
CA PHE A 78 0.88 -1.71 13.18
C PHE A 78 1.13 -1.72 11.66
N ILE A 79 2.32 -1.27 11.22
CA ILE A 79 2.73 -1.27 9.81
C ILE A 79 2.91 -2.70 9.32
N GLY A 80 3.65 -3.54 10.04
CA GLY A 80 3.86 -4.94 9.70
C GLY A 80 2.53 -5.70 9.64
N LYS A 81 1.65 -5.46 10.62
CA LYS A 81 0.29 -6.02 10.65
C LYS A 81 -0.51 -5.59 9.43
N SER A 82 -0.55 -4.29 9.15
CA SER A 82 -1.27 -3.73 8.00
C SER A 82 -0.74 -4.24 6.66
N TYR A 83 0.58 -4.46 6.53
CA TYR A 83 1.19 -4.97 5.30
C TYR A 83 0.76 -6.40 4.96
N VAL A 84 0.53 -7.23 5.98
CA VAL A 84 0.15 -8.63 5.79
C VAL A 84 -1.36 -8.81 5.73
N GLU A 85 -2.12 -8.08 6.55
CA GLU A 85 -3.58 -8.24 6.63
C GLU A 85 -4.33 -7.53 5.50
N LYS A 86 -3.80 -6.41 4.99
CA LYS A 86 -4.48 -5.67 3.93
C LYS A 86 -4.05 -6.21 2.57
N GLU A 87 -5.03 -6.71 1.83
CA GLU A 87 -4.89 -7.13 0.45
C GLU A 87 -5.67 -6.18 -0.46
N PRO A 88 -5.12 -5.01 -0.80
CA PRO A 88 -5.75 -4.10 -1.75
C PRO A 88 -5.92 -4.83 -3.10
N ASP A 89 -7.14 -4.80 -3.62
CA ASP A 89 -7.55 -5.51 -4.85
C ASP A 89 -7.25 -7.03 -4.83
N GLY A 90 -7.17 -7.65 -3.64
CA GLY A 90 -6.83 -9.06 -3.48
C GLY A 90 -5.37 -9.39 -3.81
N LYS A 91 -4.51 -8.38 -3.94
CA LYS A 91 -3.08 -8.52 -4.23
C LYS A 91 -2.27 -8.32 -2.95
N LYS A 92 -1.14 -9.01 -2.85
CA LYS A 92 -0.16 -8.71 -1.79
C LYS A 92 0.30 -7.26 -1.91
N MET A 93 0.47 -6.62 -0.75
CA MET A 93 0.79 -5.20 -0.64
C MET A 93 1.97 -4.77 -1.53
N HIS A 94 3.03 -5.57 -1.65
CA HIS A 94 4.17 -5.23 -2.51
C HIS A 94 3.85 -5.26 -4.01
N TYR A 95 3.02 -6.20 -4.49
CA TYR A 95 2.56 -6.21 -5.88
C TYR A 95 1.66 -5.03 -6.19
N TYR A 96 0.80 -4.67 -5.23
CA TYR A 96 -0.03 -3.48 -5.35
C TYR A 96 0.83 -2.22 -5.44
N ILE A 97 1.78 -2.04 -4.52
CA ILE A 97 2.71 -0.89 -4.52
C ILE A 97 3.48 -0.81 -5.84
N TYR A 98 4.01 -1.94 -6.33
CA TYR A 98 4.69 -2.00 -7.63
C TYR A 98 3.76 -1.59 -8.78
N GLY A 99 2.51 -2.05 -8.77
CA GLY A 99 1.49 -1.65 -9.72
C GLY A 99 1.22 -0.15 -9.71
N VAL A 100 1.13 0.45 -8.52
CA VAL A 100 0.99 1.90 -8.34
C VAL A 100 2.19 2.66 -8.90
N PHE A 101 3.42 2.21 -8.62
CA PHE A 101 4.63 2.83 -9.20
C PHE A 101 4.64 2.72 -10.73
N ARG A 102 4.28 1.57 -11.28
CA ARG A 102 4.15 1.39 -12.74
C ARG A 102 3.07 2.30 -13.32
N PHE A 103 1.94 2.45 -12.62
CA PHE A 103 0.86 3.35 -13.01
C PHE A 103 1.33 4.80 -13.02
N ILE A 104 1.95 5.29 -11.94
CA ILE A 104 2.51 6.65 -11.88
C ILE A 104 3.55 6.85 -12.98
N LYS A 105 4.44 5.86 -13.19
CA LYS A 105 5.45 5.93 -14.25
C LYS A 105 4.81 6.08 -15.63
N ASN A 106 3.82 5.25 -15.91
CA ASN A 106 3.22 5.17 -17.23
C ASN A 106 2.17 6.25 -17.48
N PHE A 107 1.43 6.74 -16.49
CA PHE A 107 0.31 7.66 -16.69
C PHE A 107 0.54 9.03 -16.06
N GLY A 108 1.43 9.13 -15.05
CA GLY A 108 1.80 10.40 -14.44
C GLY A 108 2.81 11.18 -15.28
N PHE A 109 3.85 10.51 -15.81
CA PHE A 109 4.90 11.19 -16.59
C PHE A 109 4.58 11.28 -18.09
N ASP A 110 3.85 10.32 -18.63
CA ASP A 110 3.47 10.33 -20.05
C ASP A 110 2.07 10.90 -20.21
N LYS A 111 2.02 12.17 -20.65
CA LYS A 111 0.77 12.92 -20.88
C LYS A 111 0.19 12.71 -22.29
N ARG A 112 0.78 11.84 -23.11
CA ARG A 112 0.26 11.57 -24.47
C ARG A 112 -1.12 10.92 -24.40
N CYS A 113 -2.03 11.36 -25.26
CA CYS A 113 -3.37 10.81 -25.34
C CYS A 113 -3.32 9.37 -25.84
N ILE A 114 -4.07 8.49 -25.16
CA ILE A 114 -4.22 7.09 -25.57
C ILE A 114 -5.34 7.03 -26.61
N TYR A 115 -4.99 6.80 -27.87
CA TYR A 115 -5.94 6.57 -28.95
C TYR A 115 -5.85 5.10 -29.38
N ALA A 116 -6.88 4.32 -29.06
CA ALA A 116 -6.90 2.85 -29.19
C ALA A 116 -5.75 2.16 -28.43
N VAL A 117 -4.75 1.65 -29.15
CA VAL A 117 -3.61 0.89 -28.59
C VAL A 117 -2.34 1.74 -28.47
N GLU A 118 -2.28 2.88 -29.18
CA GLU A 118 -1.07 3.70 -29.29
C GLU A 118 -1.22 5.03 -28.54
N ARG A 119 -0.12 5.50 -27.96
CA ARG A 119 -0.02 6.84 -27.38
C ARG A 119 0.47 7.82 -28.42
N ARG A 120 -0.36 8.79 -28.78
CA ARG A 120 -0.01 9.87 -29.72
C ARG A 120 0.14 11.20 -28.99
N GLU A 121 1.05 12.03 -29.49
CA GLU A 121 1.05 13.45 -29.16
C GLU A 121 -0.20 14.08 -29.77
N GLU A 122 -0.83 15.02 -29.05
CA GLU A 122 -1.96 15.77 -29.59
C GLU A 122 -1.47 16.54 -30.82
N VAL A 123 -1.88 16.09 -32.01
CA VAL A 123 -1.71 16.88 -33.22
C VAL A 123 -2.73 18.01 -33.09
N GLN A 124 -2.25 19.23 -32.82
CA GLN A 124 -3.06 20.43 -32.94
C GLN A 124 -3.35 20.66 -34.43
N GLU A 125 -4.35 19.96 -34.96
CA GLU A 125 -4.93 20.35 -36.23
C GLU A 125 -5.65 21.68 -36.00
N ASN A 126 -5.13 22.76 -36.58
CA ASN A 126 -5.84 24.03 -36.64
C ASN A 126 -7.12 23.79 -37.44
N ILE A 127 -8.23 23.57 -36.74
CA ILE A 127 -9.55 23.45 -37.35
C ILE A 127 -9.94 24.84 -37.84
N VAL A 128 -9.53 25.17 -39.07
CA VAL A 128 -9.95 26.39 -39.76
C VAL A 128 -11.31 26.09 -40.38
N PHE A 129 -12.36 26.54 -39.72
CA PHE A 129 -13.68 26.58 -40.34
C PHE A 129 -13.68 27.66 -41.42
N GLU A 130 -13.70 27.26 -42.69
CA GLU A 130 -14.01 28.22 -43.76
C GLU A 130 -15.39 28.81 -43.47
N LYS A 131 -15.44 30.14 -43.33
CA LYS A 131 -16.71 30.86 -43.22
C LYS A 131 -17.46 30.67 -44.53
N VAL A 132 -18.52 29.87 -44.49
CA VAL A 132 -19.52 29.83 -45.56
C VAL A 132 -20.20 31.19 -45.57
N MET A 133 -19.96 32.00 -46.60
CA MET A 133 -20.75 33.21 -46.83
C MET A 133 -22.12 32.77 -47.35
N LEU A 134 -23.15 32.97 -46.52
CA LEU A 134 -24.57 32.87 -46.87
C LEU A 134 -25.01 34.08 -47.69
#